data_AF-A0A949FS57-F1
#
_entry.id   AF-A0A949FS57-F1
#
_cell.length_a   1.000
_cell.length_b   1.000
_cell.length_c   1.000
_cell.angle_alpha   90.00
_cell.angle_beta   90.00
_cell.angle_gamma   90.00
#
_symmetry.space_group_name_H-M   'P 1'
#
loop_
_entity.id
_entity.type
_entity.pdbx_description
1 polymer ?
#
loop_
_entity_poly.entity_id
_entity_poly.type
_entity_poly.pdbx_seq_one_letter_code
_entity_poly.pdbx_strand_id
1 'polypeptide(L)'
;AQPDLLHAGFVRPGRRPPFQQFVGFGLFFVCVFVAHPLVGQQQVPLAVIKPKPNAKWIVQRQVKGLFQNELELVEAICKPNREQSQKLLDIAESQWRNKTRREMSKRLQQHVYGAVDFDGLVERTIQQWVSEILTAEQSAAYEAELADRMKFRKNALITQILVWLQSKLQLSGEQQDQIEEVLRAKWKDRWFRSIEATFDNETLLPELNRSWLDSILTDAQRNALAIRTPQARAEPAPQEYISYPLDKRFRISGLESSDSILLDANDERGDP
;
A
#
# COMPACT_ATOMS: atom_id res chain seq x y z
N ALA A 1 -51.46 -22.08 20.33
CA ALA A 1 -51.37 -20.77 20.96
C ALA A 1 -50.56 -19.87 20.03
N GLN A 2 -51.24 -18.89 19.43
CA GLN A 2 -50.69 -17.83 18.59
C GLN A 2 -50.12 -16.69 19.48
N PRO A 3 -49.48 -15.64 18.93
CA PRO A 3 -48.13 -15.22 19.33
C PRO A 3 -48.09 -13.82 19.98
N ASP A 4 -46.97 -13.48 20.63
CA ASP A 4 -46.69 -12.12 21.07
C ASP A 4 -45.78 -11.38 20.08
N LEU A 5 -46.43 -10.44 19.40
CA LEU A 5 -45.90 -9.25 18.75
C LEU A 5 -45.29 -8.30 19.78
N LEU A 6 -44.09 -7.77 19.54
CA LEU A 6 -43.75 -6.41 19.94
C LEU A 6 -42.98 -5.67 18.85
N HIS A 7 -43.64 -4.62 18.36
CA HIS A 7 -43.13 -3.53 17.55
C HIS A 7 -42.35 -2.53 18.40
N ALA A 8 -41.23 -2.02 17.87
CA ALA A 8 -40.76 -0.64 17.98
C ALA A 8 -39.65 -0.46 16.93
N GLY A 9 -39.66 0.48 15.98
CA GLY A 9 -40.21 1.82 16.01
C GLY A 9 -39.07 2.82 16.23
N PHE A 10 -38.24 3.07 15.23
CA PHE A 10 -37.31 4.21 15.26
C PHE A 10 -37.27 4.95 13.92
N VAL A 11 -38.01 6.05 13.89
CA VAL A 11 -38.01 7.07 12.85
C VAL A 11 -37.10 8.21 13.32
N ARG A 12 -36.12 8.61 12.51
CA ARG A 12 -35.49 9.94 12.61
C ARG A 12 -35.32 10.55 11.22
N PRO A 13 -36.03 11.64 10.89
CA PRO A 13 -35.74 12.44 9.71
C PRO A 13 -34.74 13.55 10.08
N GLY A 14 -33.53 13.46 9.54
CA GLY A 14 -32.53 14.52 9.62
C GLY A 14 -32.81 15.60 8.58
N ARG A 15 -33.27 16.77 9.03
CA ARG A 15 -33.41 18.00 8.23
C ARG A 15 -32.03 18.40 7.65
N ARG A 16 -31.96 18.58 6.33
CA ARG A 16 -30.83 19.27 5.68
C ARG A 16 -31.10 20.80 5.70
N PRO A 17 -30.09 21.64 5.99
CA PRO A 17 -30.22 23.09 5.89
C PRO A 17 -30.21 23.57 4.42
N PRO A 18 -30.78 24.75 4.13
CA PRO A 18 -30.87 25.29 2.78
C PRO A 18 -29.51 25.79 2.27
N PHE A 19 -29.25 25.49 1.00
CA PHE A 19 -28.16 26.04 0.19
C PHE A 19 -28.26 27.58 0.14
N GLN A 20 -27.26 28.27 0.70
CA GLN A 20 -27.04 29.69 0.47
C GLN A 20 -26.37 29.89 -0.90
N GLN A 21 -27.02 30.69 -1.75
CA GLN A 21 -26.47 31.21 -3.00
C GLN A 21 -25.33 32.19 -2.69
N PHE A 22 -24.14 31.93 -3.21
CA PHE A 22 -23.07 32.93 -3.31
C PHE A 22 -23.20 33.66 -4.66
N VAL A 23 -23.49 34.96 -4.59
CA VAL A 23 -23.46 35.92 -5.69
C VAL A 23 -22.31 36.89 -5.44
N GLY A 24 -21.51 37.18 -6.48
CA GLY A 24 -20.43 38.17 -6.48
C GLY A 24 -19.04 37.53 -6.37
N PHE A 25 -18.01 37.97 -7.08
CA PHE A 25 -17.68 39.33 -7.50
C PHE A 25 -16.72 39.28 -8.71
N GLY A 26 -16.89 40.15 -9.70
CA GLY A 26 -15.91 40.32 -10.79
C GLY A 26 -14.61 40.94 -10.27
N LEU A 27 -13.48 40.29 -10.54
CA LEU A 27 -12.16 40.86 -10.32
C LEU A 27 -11.56 41.31 -11.66
N PHE A 28 -11.44 42.62 -11.81
CA PHE A 28 -10.61 43.28 -12.81
C PHE A 28 -9.15 42.91 -12.56
N PHE A 29 -8.52 42.25 -13.54
CA PHE A 29 -7.08 41.98 -13.53
C PHE A 29 -6.36 43.21 -14.11
N VAL A 30 -5.82 44.07 -13.25
CA VAL A 30 -4.90 45.14 -13.64
C VAL A 30 -3.48 44.59 -13.54
N CYS A 31 -2.85 44.32 -14.68
CA CYS A 31 -1.43 43.97 -14.75
C CYS A 31 -0.57 45.22 -14.48
N VAL A 32 -0.09 45.36 -13.24
CA VAL A 32 1.00 46.29 -12.92
C VAL A 32 2.32 45.55 -13.14
N PHE A 33 3.02 45.88 -14.23
CA PHE A 33 4.40 45.46 -14.46
C PHE A 33 5.32 46.26 -13.51
N VAL A 34 5.67 45.66 -12.37
CA VAL A 34 6.72 46.18 -11.49
C VAL A 34 8.07 45.67 -12.01
N ALA A 35 8.86 46.59 -12.56
CA ALA A 35 10.25 46.36 -12.93
C ALA A 35 11.05 45.91 -11.69
N HIS A 36 11.51 44.66 -11.68
CA HIS A 36 12.39 44.14 -10.64
C HIS A 36 13.82 44.71 -10.83
N PRO A 37 14.43 45.32 -9.80
CA PRO A 37 15.83 45.65 -9.84
C PRO A 37 16.68 44.37 -9.88
N LEU A 38 17.75 44.40 -10.68
CA LEU A 38 18.80 43.39 -10.75
C LEU A 38 19.48 43.26 -9.37
N VAL A 39 18.96 42.37 -8.52
CA VAL A 39 19.58 41.98 -7.26
C VAL A 39 20.79 41.09 -7.59
N GLY A 40 21.94 41.47 -7.03
CA GLY A 40 23.23 40.83 -7.26
C GLY A 40 23.21 39.32 -6.99
N GLN A 41 23.94 38.58 -7.83
CA GLN A 41 24.23 37.16 -7.64
C GLN A 41 24.93 36.95 -6.29
N GLN A 42 24.16 36.59 -5.28
CA GLN A 42 24.67 36.07 -4.03
C GLN A 42 25.25 34.68 -4.34
N GLN A 43 26.58 34.54 -4.21
CA GLN A 43 27.26 33.25 -4.32
C GLN A 43 26.71 32.34 -3.22
N VAL A 44 25.83 31.41 -3.61
CA VAL A 44 25.32 30.37 -2.71
C VAL A 44 26.52 29.48 -2.38
N PRO A 45 26.89 29.31 -1.10
CA PRO A 45 27.99 28.43 -0.73
C PRO A 45 27.68 27.03 -1.28
N LEU A 46 28.70 26.39 -1.89
CA LEU A 46 28.65 25.01 -2.35
C LEU A 46 28.16 24.13 -1.19
N ALA A 47 26.86 23.87 -1.16
CA ALA A 47 26.25 22.98 -0.21
C ALA A 47 26.92 21.63 -0.37
N VAL A 48 27.52 21.13 0.71
CA VAL A 48 28.07 19.77 0.78
C VAL A 48 26.96 18.82 0.37
N ILE A 49 27.04 18.33 -0.87
CA ILE A 49 26.08 17.37 -1.41
C ILE A 49 26.30 16.10 -0.59
N LYS A 50 25.44 15.88 0.42
CA LYS A 50 25.42 14.60 1.13
C LYS A 50 25.17 13.53 0.07
N PRO A 51 26.01 12.48 -0.02
CA PRO A 51 25.83 11.42 -1.00
C PRO A 51 24.42 10.86 -0.84
N LYS A 52 23.67 10.77 -1.95
CA LYS A 52 22.35 10.16 -1.93
C LYS A 52 22.51 8.74 -1.41
N PRO A 53 21.82 8.34 -0.33
CA PRO A 53 21.91 6.99 0.20
C PRO A 53 21.61 5.98 -0.92
N ASN A 54 22.40 4.91 -0.97
CA ASN A 54 22.22 3.87 -1.98
C ASN A 54 20.81 3.29 -1.87
N ALA A 55 19.99 3.44 -2.92
CA ALA A 55 18.59 3.00 -2.93
C ALA A 55 18.44 1.52 -2.54
N LYS A 56 19.43 0.68 -2.89
CA LYS A 56 19.49 -0.73 -2.51
C LYS A 56 19.46 -0.93 -1.00
N TRP A 57 20.17 -0.11 -0.24
CA TRP A 57 20.26 -0.22 1.22
C TRP A 57 18.94 0.16 1.89
N ILE A 58 18.28 1.22 1.40
CA ILE A 58 16.97 1.64 1.90
C ILE A 58 15.98 0.48 1.75
N VAL A 59 15.92 -0.09 0.54
CA VAL A 59 15.03 -1.22 0.25
C VAL A 59 15.35 -2.43 1.14
N GLN A 60 16.63 -2.76 1.35
CA GLN A 60 16.99 -3.87 2.23
C GLN A 60 16.54 -3.65 3.67
N ARG A 61 16.67 -2.43 4.21
CA ARG A 61 16.19 -2.10 5.55
C ARG A 61 14.67 -2.19 5.68
N GLN A 62 13.95 -1.72 4.66
CA GLN A 62 12.50 -1.81 4.61
C GLN A 62 12.04 -3.27 4.57
N VAL A 63 12.60 -4.07 3.65
CA VAL A 63 12.25 -5.49 3.53
C VAL A 63 12.60 -6.26 4.81
N LYS A 64 13.74 -5.95 5.45
CA LYS A 64 14.08 -6.53 6.74
C LYS A 64 13.06 -6.18 7.83
N GLY A 65 12.59 -4.93 7.86
CA GLY A 65 11.53 -4.52 8.79
C GLY A 65 10.21 -5.24 8.55
N LEU A 66 9.84 -5.48 7.29
CA LEU A 66 8.68 -6.30 6.94
C LEU A 66 8.83 -7.75 7.46
N PHE A 67 10.00 -8.37 7.29
CA PHE A 67 10.26 -9.70 7.85
C PHE A 67 10.13 -9.73 9.38
N GLN A 68 10.69 -8.73 10.08
CA GLN A 68 10.58 -8.63 11.53
C GLN A 68 9.12 -8.49 11.97
N ASN A 69 8.34 -7.63 11.31
CA ASN A 69 6.92 -7.43 11.60
C ASN A 69 6.11 -8.72 11.39
N GLU A 70 6.38 -9.47 10.31
CA GLU A 70 5.70 -10.75 10.08
C GLU A 70 6.10 -11.83 11.11
N LEU A 71 7.34 -11.85 11.58
CA LEU A 71 7.74 -12.74 12.67
C LEU A 71 7.00 -12.42 13.99
N GLU A 72 6.79 -11.14 14.30
CA GLU A 72 5.99 -10.71 15.46
C GLU A 72 4.52 -11.13 15.34
N LEU A 73 3.96 -11.12 14.13
CA LEU A 73 2.61 -11.66 13.88
C LEU A 73 2.56 -13.17 14.08
N VAL A 74 3.54 -13.91 13.54
CA VAL A 74 3.66 -15.35 13.76
C VAL A 74 3.75 -15.67 15.25
N GLU A 75 4.49 -14.89 16.02
CA GLU A 75 4.55 -15.02 17.48
C GLU A 75 3.16 -14.86 18.13
N ALA A 76 2.47 -13.76 17.80
CA ALA A 76 1.19 -13.43 18.39
C ALA A 76 0.11 -14.49 18.09
N ILE A 77 0.09 -15.02 16.87
CA ILE A 77 -0.96 -15.90 16.35
C ILE A 77 -0.64 -17.37 16.64
N CYS A 78 0.55 -17.82 16.24
CA CYS A 78 0.91 -19.23 16.27
C CYS A 78 1.49 -19.67 17.62
N LYS A 79 2.02 -18.72 18.42
CA LYS A 79 2.69 -19.00 19.70
C LYS A 79 3.70 -20.14 19.58
N PRO A 80 4.68 -20.03 18.66
CA PRO A 80 5.67 -21.09 18.45
C PRO A 80 6.42 -21.38 19.76
N ASN A 81 6.77 -22.65 19.99
CA ASN A 81 7.62 -23.00 21.12
C ASN A 81 9.05 -22.47 20.91
N ARG A 82 9.91 -22.58 21.93
CA ARG A 82 11.29 -22.06 21.87
C ARG A 82 12.12 -22.65 20.71
N GLU A 83 11.98 -23.94 20.45
CA GLU A 83 12.73 -24.63 19.38
C GLU A 83 12.27 -24.18 17.99
N GLN A 84 10.95 -24.10 17.78
CA GLN A 84 10.35 -23.59 16.54
C GLN A 84 10.74 -22.13 16.28
N SER A 85 10.69 -21.31 17.33
CA SER A 85 11.09 -19.90 17.30
C SER A 85 12.54 -19.73 16.87
N GLN A 86 13.46 -20.52 17.45
CA GLN A 86 14.88 -20.48 17.06
C GLN A 86 15.07 -20.89 15.59
N LYS A 87 14.39 -21.96 15.14
CA LYS A 87 14.46 -22.41 13.74
C LYS A 87 13.94 -21.33 12.77
N LEU A 88 12.85 -20.65 13.11
CA LEU A 88 12.31 -19.54 12.33
C LEU A 88 13.32 -18.39 12.22
N LEU A 89 13.95 -17.99 13.34
CA LEU A 89 14.95 -16.93 13.35
C LEU A 89 16.19 -17.28 12.53
N ASP A 90 16.70 -18.51 12.64
CA ASP A 90 17.89 -18.94 11.92
C ASP A 90 17.62 -19.04 10.40
N ILE A 91 16.44 -19.51 10.00
CA ILE A 91 16.00 -19.51 8.60
C ILE A 91 15.79 -18.09 8.09
N ALA A 92 15.15 -17.22 8.88
CA ALA A 92 14.94 -15.83 8.51
C ALA A 92 16.26 -15.13 8.24
N GLU A 93 17.22 -15.19 9.17
CA GLU A 93 18.53 -14.54 9.06
C GLU A 93 19.35 -15.07 7.87
N SER A 94 19.32 -16.39 7.62
CA SER A 94 20.09 -17.01 6.54
C SER A 94 19.48 -16.79 5.15
N GLN A 95 18.16 -16.67 5.03
CA GLN A 95 17.49 -16.66 3.73
C GLN A 95 17.03 -15.28 3.26
N TRP A 96 16.69 -14.35 4.17
CA TRP A 96 16.00 -13.11 3.79
C TRP A 96 16.77 -12.32 2.72
N ARG A 97 18.08 -12.10 2.91
CA ARG A 97 18.93 -11.36 1.97
C ARG A 97 18.95 -11.99 0.58
N ASN A 98 19.12 -13.31 0.54
CA ASN A 98 19.20 -14.07 -0.71
C ASN A 98 17.86 -14.04 -1.46
N LYS A 99 16.74 -14.19 -0.75
CA LYS A 99 15.39 -14.10 -1.32
C LYS A 99 15.09 -12.70 -1.85
N THR A 100 15.35 -11.66 -1.07
CA THR A 100 15.18 -10.26 -1.48
C THR A 100 16.04 -9.93 -2.70
N ARG A 101 17.32 -10.29 -2.69
CA ARG A 101 18.24 -10.05 -3.81
C ARG A 101 17.76 -10.75 -5.09
N ARG A 102 17.37 -12.02 -5.01
CA ARG A 102 16.89 -12.80 -6.16
C ARG A 102 15.61 -12.20 -6.76
N GLU A 103 14.63 -11.84 -5.94
CA GLU A 103 13.38 -11.26 -6.43
C GLU A 103 13.62 -9.86 -7.04
N MET A 104 14.42 -9.00 -6.40
CA MET A 104 14.80 -7.71 -6.99
C MET A 104 15.49 -7.87 -8.34
N SER A 105 16.50 -8.75 -8.45
CA SER A 105 17.19 -9.02 -9.70
C SER A 105 16.24 -9.54 -10.78
N LYS A 106 15.34 -10.46 -10.43
CA LYS A 106 14.33 -11.00 -11.36
C LYS A 106 13.42 -9.89 -11.89
N ARG A 107 12.98 -8.97 -11.04
CA ARG A 107 12.10 -7.86 -11.44
C ARG A 107 12.80 -6.85 -12.34
N LEU A 108 14.05 -6.52 -12.02
CA LEU A 108 14.88 -5.68 -12.87
C LEU A 108 15.08 -6.30 -14.26
N GLN A 109 15.25 -7.62 -14.34
CA GLN A 109 15.40 -8.35 -15.61
C GLN A 109 14.10 -8.45 -16.42
N GLN A 110 12.95 -8.56 -15.76
CA GLN A 110 11.67 -8.75 -16.45
C GLN A 110 11.11 -7.46 -17.09
N HIS A 111 11.81 -6.33 -16.98
CA HIS A 111 11.34 -5.00 -17.43
C HIS A 111 9.91 -4.69 -16.99
N VAL A 112 9.48 -5.25 -15.85
CA VAL A 112 8.17 -4.96 -15.28
C VAL A 112 8.28 -3.58 -14.65
N TYR A 113 7.90 -2.55 -15.42
CA TYR A 113 7.75 -1.19 -14.92
C TYR A 113 6.60 -1.19 -13.89
N GLY A 114 6.94 -1.16 -12.60
CA GLY A 114 5.98 -1.14 -11.51
C GLY A 114 6.67 -1.21 -10.15
N ALA A 115 5.94 -0.83 -9.09
CA ALA A 115 6.41 -0.99 -7.73
C ALA A 115 6.59 -2.48 -7.39
N VAL A 116 7.63 -2.78 -6.60
CA VAL A 116 7.87 -4.13 -6.12
C VAL A 116 6.96 -4.37 -4.91
N ASP A 117 6.12 -5.40 -5.01
CA ASP A 117 5.26 -5.92 -3.94
C ASP A 117 6.11 -6.65 -2.89
N PHE A 118 6.76 -5.88 -2.02
CA PHE A 118 7.60 -6.40 -0.95
C PHE A 118 6.79 -7.09 0.13
N ASP A 119 5.61 -6.56 0.48
CA ASP A 119 4.71 -7.17 1.46
C ASP A 119 4.32 -8.58 1.03
N GLY A 120 3.81 -8.75 -0.19
CA GLY A 120 3.45 -10.07 -0.70
C GLY A 120 4.65 -11.01 -0.87
N LEU A 121 5.86 -10.49 -1.14
CA LEU A 121 7.08 -11.30 -1.15
C LEU A 121 7.37 -11.87 0.25
N VAL A 122 7.35 -11.02 1.27
CA VAL A 122 7.64 -11.40 2.65
C VAL A 122 6.57 -12.37 3.16
N GLU A 123 5.29 -12.08 2.93
CA GLU A 123 4.16 -12.94 3.33
C GLU A 123 4.27 -14.35 2.78
N ARG A 124 4.50 -14.50 1.46
CA ARG A 124 4.67 -15.82 0.83
C ARG A 124 5.88 -16.56 1.38
N THR A 125 6.95 -15.83 1.70
CA THR A 125 8.17 -16.42 2.25
C THR A 125 7.96 -16.91 3.68
N ILE A 126 7.31 -16.10 4.54
CA ILE A 126 6.96 -16.47 5.91
C ILE A 126 5.95 -17.61 5.93
N GLN A 127 4.92 -17.58 5.06
CA GLN A 127 3.96 -18.68 4.93
C GLN A 127 4.64 -20.00 4.62
N GLN A 128 5.63 -19.98 3.71
CA GLN A 128 6.45 -21.16 3.43
C GLN A 128 7.16 -21.66 4.69
N TRP A 129 7.89 -20.79 5.41
CA TRP A 129 8.62 -21.19 6.62
C TRP A 129 7.71 -21.68 7.74
N VAL A 130 6.54 -21.04 7.92
CA VAL A 130 5.52 -21.44 8.89
C VAL A 130 5.04 -22.85 8.57
N SER A 131 4.71 -23.16 7.31
CA SER A 131 4.25 -24.48 6.89
C SER A 131 5.31 -25.58 7.04
N GLU A 132 6.60 -25.23 6.97
CA GLU A 132 7.72 -26.17 7.09
C GLU A 132 8.11 -26.45 8.55
N ILE A 133 7.96 -25.48 9.46
CA ILE A 133 8.48 -25.54 10.84
C ILE A 133 7.38 -25.75 11.89
N LEU A 134 6.20 -25.15 11.68
CA LEU A 134 5.12 -25.16 12.66
C LEU A 134 4.19 -26.36 12.49
N THR A 135 3.33 -26.57 13.49
CA THR A 135 2.29 -27.61 13.38
C THR A 135 1.23 -27.20 12.35
N ALA A 136 0.45 -28.18 11.87
CA ALA A 136 -0.65 -27.91 10.94
C ALA A 136 -1.69 -26.94 11.51
N GLU A 137 -1.98 -27.03 12.82
CA GLU A 137 -2.92 -26.14 13.52
C GLU A 137 -2.40 -24.69 13.56
N GLN A 138 -1.11 -24.52 13.89
CA GLN A 138 -0.46 -23.21 13.90
C GLN A 138 -0.40 -22.59 12.50
N SER A 139 -0.11 -23.42 11.49
CA SER A 139 -0.08 -22.99 10.09
C SER A 139 -1.45 -22.56 9.60
N ALA A 140 -2.51 -23.32 9.92
CA ALA A 140 -3.89 -22.97 9.58
C ALA A 140 -4.34 -21.66 10.26
N ALA A 141 -3.91 -21.41 11.51
CA ALA A 141 -4.19 -20.15 12.20
C ALA A 141 -3.53 -18.96 11.50
N TYR A 142 -2.28 -19.10 11.04
CA TYR A 142 -1.59 -18.07 10.28
C TYR A 142 -2.24 -17.84 8.90
N GLU A 143 -2.66 -18.90 8.22
CA GLU A 143 -3.36 -18.79 6.93
C GLU A 143 -4.72 -18.08 7.07
N ALA A 144 -5.46 -18.34 8.16
CA ALA A 144 -6.70 -17.63 8.46
C ALA A 144 -6.46 -16.12 8.65
N GLU A 145 -5.42 -15.74 9.41
CA GLU A 145 -5.06 -14.32 9.54
C GLU A 145 -4.67 -13.70 8.21
N LEU A 146 -3.83 -14.38 7.41
CA LEU A 146 -3.45 -13.88 6.09
C LEU A 146 -4.69 -13.65 5.21
N ALA A 147 -5.67 -14.55 5.24
CA ALA A 147 -6.93 -14.39 4.51
C ALA A 147 -7.73 -13.18 5.00
N ASP A 148 -7.78 -12.94 6.30
CA ASP A 148 -8.47 -11.78 6.89
C ASP A 148 -7.78 -10.46 6.51
N ARG A 149 -6.44 -10.39 6.56
CA ARG A 149 -5.68 -9.22 6.09
C ARG A 149 -5.86 -8.97 4.59
N MET A 150 -5.90 -10.02 3.79
CA MET A 150 -6.18 -9.94 2.35
C MET A 150 -7.57 -9.37 2.08
N LYS A 151 -8.58 -9.86 2.82
CA LYS A 151 -9.94 -9.35 2.74
C LYS A 151 -10.03 -7.88 3.13
N PHE A 152 -9.34 -7.49 4.21
CA PHE A 152 -9.28 -6.10 4.64
C PHE A 152 -8.64 -5.20 3.57
N ARG A 153 -7.47 -5.59 3.05
CA ARG A 153 -6.79 -4.84 1.97
C ARG A 153 -7.65 -4.72 0.72
N LYS A 154 -8.32 -5.82 0.30
CA LYS A 154 -9.27 -5.78 -0.81
C LYS A 154 -10.34 -4.72 -0.58
N ASN A 155 -10.95 -4.71 0.60
CA ASN A 155 -12.01 -3.76 0.93
C ASN A 155 -11.49 -2.31 0.92
N ALA A 156 -10.33 -2.05 1.52
CA ALA A 156 -9.71 -0.73 1.53
C ALA A 156 -9.45 -0.20 0.12
N LEU A 157 -8.91 -1.05 -0.77
CA LEU A 157 -8.65 -0.67 -2.16
C LEU A 157 -9.94 -0.44 -2.96
N ILE A 158 -10.99 -1.25 -2.74
CA ILE A 158 -12.31 -1.01 -3.36
C ILE A 158 -12.86 0.35 -2.91
N THR A 159 -12.85 0.64 -1.61
CA THR A 159 -13.28 1.94 -1.06
C THR A 159 -12.48 3.08 -1.68
N GLN A 160 -11.17 2.90 -1.82
CA GLN A 160 -10.29 3.90 -2.41
C GLN A 160 -10.60 4.15 -3.90
N ILE A 161 -10.87 3.09 -4.68
CA ILE A 161 -11.35 3.20 -6.07
C ILE A 161 -12.69 3.97 -6.13
N LEU A 162 -13.61 3.68 -5.21
CA LEU A 162 -14.91 4.37 -5.15
C LEU A 162 -14.75 5.85 -4.85
N VAL A 163 -13.89 6.23 -3.89
CA VAL A 163 -13.59 7.64 -3.58
C VAL A 163 -13.04 8.36 -4.81
N TRP A 164 -12.13 7.72 -5.55
CA TRP A 164 -11.59 8.28 -6.78
C TRP A 164 -12.67 8.44 -7.86
N LEU A 165 -13.49 7.41 -8.09
CA LEU A 165 -14.59 7.45 -9.06
C LEU A 165 -15.61 8.52 -8.68
N GLN A 166 -15.93 8.64 -7.39
CA GLN A 166 -16.84 9.65 -6.86
C GLN A 166 -16.33 11.06 -7.14
N SER A 167 -15.05 11.31 -6.86
CA SER A 167 -14.42 12.62 -7.10
C SER A 167 -14.52 13.03 -8.57
N LYS A 168 -14.31 12.08 -9.50
CA LYS A 168 -14.31 12.36 -10.94
C LYS A 168 -15.70 12.39 -11.58
N LEU A 169 -16.60 11.52 -11.16
CA LEU A 169 -17.88 11.27 -11.85
C LEU A 169 -19.09 11.78 -11.09
N GLN A 170 -18.91 12.26 -9.84
CA GLN A 170 -20.00 12.72 -8.97
C GLN A 170 -21.11 11.66 -8.87
N LEU A 171 -20.75 10.42 -8.51
CA LEU A 171 -21.69 9.31 -8.47
C LEU A 171 -22.79 9.53 -7.41
N SER A 172 -23.98 8.99 -7.68
CA SER A 172 -25.03 8.86 -6.67
C SER A 172 -24.69 7.76 -5.65
N GLY A 173 -25.38 7.73 -4.50
CA GLY A 173 -25.21 6.66 -3.51
C GLY A 173 -25.51 5.27 -4.10
N GLU A 174 -26.61 5.15 -4.86
CA GLU A 174 -26.98 3.91 -5.53
C GLU A 174 -25.94 3.45 -6.55
N GLN A 175 -25.34 4.39 -7.31
CA GLN A 175 -24.26 4.06 -8.23
C GLN A 175 -23.01 3.57 -7.49
N GLN A 176 -22.66 4.16 -6.34
CA GLN A 176 -21.53 3.70 -5.53
C GLN A 176 -21.75 2.26 -5.05
N ASP A 177 -22.94 1.94 -4.53
CA ASP A 177 -23.29 0.60 -4.04
C ASP A 177 -23.19 -0.45 -5.17
N GLN A 178 -23.74 -0.14 -6.35
CA GLN A 178 -23.69 -1.02 -7.52
C GLN A 178 -22.25 -1.24 -8.02
N ILE A 179 -21.44 -0.18 -8.06
CA ILE A 179 -20.04 -0.28 -8.46
C ILE A 179 -19.25 -1.10 -7.43
N GLU A 180 -19.49 -0.89 -6.14
CA GLU A 180 -18.87 -1.68 -5.09
C GLU A 180 -19.14 -3.18 -5.27
N GLU A 181 -20.39 -3.55 -5.51
CA GLU A 181 -20.79 -4.94 -5.73
C GLU A 181 -20.07 -5.55 -6.94
N VAL A 182 -20.03 -4.82 -8.06
CA VAL A 182 -19.31 -5.23 -9.27
C VAL A 182 -17.82 -5.41 -9.02
N LEU A 183 -17.18 -4.47 -8.30
CA LEU A 183 -15.76 -4.56 -7.95
C LEU A 183 -15.48 -5.75 -7.03
N ARG A 184 -16.37 -6.04 -6.08
CA ARG A 184 -16.26 -7.21 -5.19
C ARG A 184 -16.35 -8.52 -5.96
N ALA A 185 -17.30 -8.62 -6.89
CA ALA A 185 -17.57 -9.81 -7.69
C ALA A 185 -16.53 -10.06 -8.78
N LYS A 186 -15.94 -9.01 -9.36
CA LYS A 186 -14.96 -9.10 -10.45
C LYS A 186 -13.52 -8.85 -10.01
N TRP A 187 -13.27 -8.84 -8.71
CA TRP A 187 -11.94 -8.60 -8.13
C TRP A 187 -10.90 -9.58 -8.68
N LYS A 188 -9.69 -9.07 -8.91
CA LYS A 188 -8.52 -9.88 -9.32
C LYS A 188 -7.35 -9.54 -8.42
N ASP A 189 -6.66 -10.54 -7.88
CA ASP A 189 -5.54 -10.31 -6.95
C ASP A 189 -4.38 -9.53 -7.58
N ARG A 190 -4.20 -9.62 -8.91
CA ARG A 190 -3.22 -8.79 -9.62
C ARG A 190 -3.46 -7.28 -9.46
N TRP A 191 -4.66 -6.87 -9.08
CA TRP A 191 -5.01 -5.47 -8.85
C TRP A 191 -4.33 -4.88 -7.63
N PHE A 192 -4.01 -5.65 -6.59
CA PHE A 192 -3.24 -5.15 -5.43
C PHE A 192 -1.98 -4.42 -5.89
N ARG A 193 -1.19 -5.11 -6.71
CA ARG A 193 0.08 -4.60 -7.25
C ARG A 193 -0.12 -3.40 -8.17
N SER A 194 -1.14 -3.44 -9.02
CA SER A 194 -1.40 -2.35 -9.97
C SER A 194 -1.86 -1.11 -9.24
N ILE A 195 -2.72 -1.22 -8.23
CA ILE A 195 -3.26 -0.06 -7.54
C ILE A 195 -2.18 0.59 -6.68
N GLU A 196 -1.40 -0.19 -5.94
CA GLU A 196 -0.29 0.33 -5.13
C GLU A 196 0.80 0.98 -5.99
N ALA A 197 1.17 0.36 -7.12
CA ALA A 197 2.18 0.92 -8.01
C ALA A 197 1.71 2.18 -8.76
N THR A 198 0.40 2.36 -8.88
CA THR A 198 -0.16 3.35 -9.81
C THR A 198 -1.03 4.40 -9.18
N PHE A 199 -1.17 4.38 -7.86
CA PHE A 199 -1.96 5.38 -7.16
C PHE A 199 -1.45 6.82 -7.38
N ASP A 200 -0.14 6.98 -7.62
CA ASP A 200 0.44 8.29 -7.97
C ASP A 200 0.14 8.74 -9.41
N ASN A 201 -0.32 7.82 -10.27
CA ASN A 201 -0.69 8.10 -11.64
C ASN A 201 -2.18 7.78 -11.82
N GLU A 202 -3.04 8.74 -11.47
CA GLU A 202 -4.50 8.63 -11.62
C GLU A 202 -4.98 8.25 -13.04
N THR A 203 -4.10 8.26 -14.03
CA THR A 203 -4.35 7.86 -15.41
C THR A 203 -4.37 6.35 -15.62
N LEU A 204 -3.82 5.56 -14.70
CA LEU A 204 -3.85 4.10 -14.78
C LEU A 204 -4.60 3.57 -13.56
N LEU A 205 -5.92 3.70 -13.62
CA LEU A 205 -6.75 2.73 -12.92
C LEU A 205 -6.26 1.31 -13.30
N PRO A 206 -6.28 0.35 -12.36
CA PRO A 206 -6.16 -1.06 -12.75
C PRO A 206 -7.14 -1.31 -13.88
N GLU A 207 -6.79 -2.17 -14.85
CA GLU A 207 -7.57 -2.46 -16.06
C GLU A 207 -9.06 -2.78 -15.76
N LEU A 208 -9.82 -1.73 -15.50
CA LEU A 208 -11.21 -1.77 -15.11
C LEU A 208 -11.95 -1.83 -16.43
N ASN A 209 -12.59 -2.97 -16.66
CA ASN A 209 -13.32 -3.13 -17.90
C ASN A 209 -14.47 -2.13 -17.89
N ARG A 210 -14.43 -1.16 -18.81
CA ARG A 210 -15.44 -0.10 -18.91
C ARG A 210 -16.84 -0.68 -19.06
N SER A 211 -16.97 -1.83 -19.72
CA SER A 211 -18.25 -2.51 -19.90
C SER A 211 -18.93 -2.92 -18.59
N TRP A 212 -18.19 -3.04 -17.48
CA TRP A 212 -18.76 -3.32 -16.17
C TRP A 212 -19.45 -2.10 -15.55
N LEU A 213 -19.03 -0.90 -15.93
CA LEU A 213 -19.59 0.36 -15.43
C LEU A 213 -20.64 0.94 -16.37
N ASP A 214 -20.65 0.52 -17.64
CA ASP A 214 -21.52 1.12 -18.65
C ASP A 214 -23.02 0.99 -18.32
N SER A 215 -23.44 -0.07 -17.63
CA SER A 215 -24.82 -0.24 -17.18
C SER A 215 -25.20 0.58 -15.96
N ILE A 216 -24.22 1.11 -15.22
CA ILE A 216 -24.41 1.84 -13.96
C ILE A 216 -24.28 3.35 -14.19
N LEU A 217 -23.33 3.75 -15.04
CA LEU A 217 -23.03 5.15 -15.32
C LEU A 217 -24.02 5.75 -16.32
N THR A 218 -24.21 7.06 -16.25
CA THR A 218 -24.91 7.84 -17.28
C THR A 218 -24.02 8.09 -18.50
N ASP A 219 -24.60 8.47 -19.64
CA ASP A 219 -23.83 8.85 -20.85
C ASP A 219 -22.77 9.92 -20.57
N ALA A 220 -23.13 10.95 -19.79
CA ALA A 220 -22.22 12.02 -19.42
C ALA A 220 -21.03 11.50 -18.60
N GLN A 221 -21.28 10.62 -17.62
CA GLN A 221 -20.23 10.01 -16.80
C GLN A 221 -19.36 9.04 -17.60
N ARG A 222 -19.93 8.26 -18.52
CA ARG A 222 -19.16 7.40 -19.44
C ARG A 222 -18.21 8.23 -20.31
N ASN A 223 -18.69 9.34 -20.85
CA ASN A 223 -17.88 10.27 -21.62
C ASN A 223 -16.77 10.92 -20.77
N ALA A 224 -17.08 11.33 -19.54
CA ALA A 224 -16.08 11.87 -18.62
C ALA A 224 -14.99 10.85 -18.27
N LEU A 225 -15.35 9.57 -18.07
CA LEU A 225 -14.41 8.48 -17.82
C LEU A 225 -13.54 8.15 -19.05
N ALA A 226 -14.04 8.44 -20.26
CA ALA A 226 -13.30 8.24 -21.50
C ALA A 226 -12.15 9.24 -21.67
N ILE A 227 -12.34 10.49 -21.20
CA ILE A 227 -11.36 11.56 -21.28
C ILE A 227 -10.25 11.29 -20.24
N ARG A 228 -9.13 10.73 -20.72
CA ARG A 228 -7.91 10.59 -19.91
C ARG A 228 -7.24 11.95 -19.79
N THR A 229 -7.63 12.76 -18.82
CA THR A 229 -6.84 13.96 -18.48
C THR A 229 -5.56 13.48 -17.80
N PRO A 230 -4.37 13.70 -18.39
CA PRO A 230 -3.12 13.46 -17.69
C PRO A 230 -3.08 14.45 -16.54
N GLN A 231 -3.31 13.99 -15.31
CA GLN A 231 -2.98 14.81 -14.16
C GLN A 231 -1.46 14.85 -14.02
N ALA A 232 -0.95 16.01 -13.60
CA ALA A 232 0.44 16.13 -13.19
C ALA A 232 0.73 15.05 -12.15
N ARG A 233 1.78 14.26 -12.38
CA ARG A 233 2.21 13.22 -11.45
C ARG A 233 2.50 13.90 -10.11
N ALA A 234 1.67 13.62 -9.11
CA ALA A 234 2.03 13.99 -7.75
C ALA A 234 3.32 13.24 -7.41
N GLU A 235 4.27 13.90 -6.74
CA GLU A 235 5.40 13.16 -6.20
C GLU A 235 4.83 12.11 -5.23
N PRO A 236 5.24 10.82 -5.36
CA PRO A 236 4.81 9.81 -4.42
C PRO A 236 5.10 10.30 -3.01
N ALA A 237 4.08 10.31 -2.15
CA ALA A 237 4.33 10.50 -0.74
C ALA A 237 5.36 9.46 -0.31
N PRO A 238 6.43 9.84 0.41
CA PRO A 238 7.42 8.87 0.86
C PRO A 238 6.69 7.83 1.73
N GLN A 239 6.58 6.60 1.23
CA GLN A 239 6.10 5.49 2.04
C GLN A 239 7.16 5.21 3.10
N GLU A 240 6.88 5.67 4.32
CA GLU A 240 7.65 5.32 5.51
C GLU A 240 7.33 3.88 5.91
N TYR A 241 7.90 2.93 5.18
CA TYR A 241 7.96 1.55 5.68
C TYR A 241 8.80 1.52 6.95
N ILE A 242 8.38 0.69 7.91
CA ILE A 242 9.17 0.40 9.12
C ILE A 242 10.54 -0.11 8.66
N SER A 243 11.57 0.71 8.84
CA SER A 243 12.92 0.34 8.45
C SER A 243 13.61 -0.34 9.64
N TYR A 244 14.14 -1.54 9.43
CA TYR A 244 14.91 -2.23 10.46
C TYR A 244 16.41 -2.12 10.18
N PRO A 245 17.25 -1.83 11.18
CA PRO A 245 18.70 -1.74 10.97
C PRO A 245 19.29 -3.07 10.48
N LEU A 246 20.23 -3.01 9.54
CA LEU A 246 20.80 -4.21 8.91
C LEU A 246 21.75 -4.99 9.85
N ASP A 247 22.31 -4.30 10.84
CA ASP A 247 23.20 -4.79 11.89
C ASP A 247 22.45 -5.46 13.07
N LYS A 248 21.13 -5.28 13.17
CA LYS A 248 20.32 -5.87 14.24
C LYS A 248 19.80 -7.26 13.87
N ARG A 249 19.94 -8.25 14.74
CA ARG A 249 19.39 -9.59 14.53
C ARG A 249 17.87 -9.60 14.57
N PHE A 250 17.23 -10.52 13.84
CA PHE A 250 15.80 -10.77 14.01
C PHE A 250 15.50 -11.22 15.44
N ARG A 251 14.29 -10.92 15.92
CA ARG A 251 13.81 -11.28 17.25
C ARG A 251 12.41 -11.88 17.20
N ILE A 252 12.18 -12.89 18.03
CA ILE A 252 10.85 -13.48 18.27
C ILE A 252 10.83 -14.07 19.69
N SER A 253 9.80 -13.80 20.49
CA SER A 253 9.66 -14.33 21.86
C SER A 253 10.86 -14.09 22.78
N GLY A 254 11.51 -12.94 22.62
CA GLY A 254 12.71 -12.57 23.38
C GLY A 254 13.97 -13.36 23.00
N LEU A 255 13.91 -14.20 21.96
CA LEU A 255 15.06 -14.86 21.35
C LEU A 255 15.65 -13.97 20.26
N GLU A 256 16.94 -14.16 19.98
CA GLU A 256 17.65 -13.55 18.85
C GLU A 256 18.19 -14.65 17.93
N SER A 257 18.38 -14.32 16.65
CA SER A 257 19.01 -15.26 15.70
C SER A 257 20.41 -15.67 16.16
N SER A 258 20.87 -16.87 15.79
CA SER A 258 22.16 -17.38 16.25
C SER A 258 23.34 -16.48 15.85
N ASP A 259 24.28 -16.28 16.79
CA ASP A 259 25.52 -15.52 16.54
C ASP A 259 26.42 -16.14 15.47
N SER A 260 26.27 -17.44 15.21
CA SER A 260 26.99 -18.15 14.16
C SER A 260 26.60 -17.69 12.74
N ILE A 261 25.45 -17.01 12.58
CA ILE A 261 25.02 -16.47 11.30
C ILE A 261 25.67 -15.11 11.12
N LEU A 262 26.60 -15.04 10.15
CA LEU A 262 27.29 -13.81 9.78
C LEU A 262 26.29 -12.77 9.28
N LEU A 263 26.19 -11.66 10.00
CA LEU A 263 25.53 -10.47 9.51
C LEU A 263 26.48 -9.80 8.51
N ASP A 264 26.10 -9.75 7.24
CA ASP A 264 26.82 -8.99 6.20
C ASP A 264 26.65 -7.47 6.45
N ALA A 265 27.11 -6.97 7.60
CA ALA A 265 27.23 -5.56 7.91
C ALA A 265 28.44 -4.93 7.19
N ASN A 266 29.39 -5.75 6.72
CA ASN A 266 30.57 -5.25 6.00
C ASN A 266 30.26 -4.81 4.56
N ASP A 267 29.12 -5.21 3.98
CA ASP A 267 28.63 -4.74 2.67
C ASP A 267 28.11 -3.27 2.75
N GLU A 268 28.09 -2.66 3.95
CA GLU A 268 27.66 -1.28 4.19
C GLU A 268 28.69 -0.23 3.78
N ARG A 269 29.97 -0.61 3.73
CA ARG A 269 31.04 0.25 3.20
C ARG A 269 31.09 0.04 1.71
N GLY A 270 30.12 0.60 1.00
CA GLY A 270 30.28 0.85 -0.43
C GLY A 270 31.46 1.79 -0.62
N ASP A 271 32.67 1.24 -0.69
CA ASP A 271 33.70 1.87 -1.48
C ASP A 271 33.18 1.84 -2.93
N PRO A 272 33.04 3.01 -3.57
CA PRO A 272 32.52 3.13 -4.93
C PRO A 272 33.39 2.40 -5.97
#